data_AF-A0A2W4U448-F1
#
_entry.id   AF-A0A2W4U448-F1
#
_cell.length_a   1.000
_cell.length_b   1.000
_cell.length_c   1.000
_cell.angle_alpha   90.00
_cell.angle_beta   90.00
_cell.angle_gamma   90.00
#
_symmetry.space_group_name_H-M   'P 1'
#
loop_
_entity.id
_entity.type
_entity.pdbx_description
1 polymer ?
#
loop_
_entity_poly.entity_id
_entity_poly.type
_entity_poly.pdbx_seq_one_letter_code
_entity_poly.pdbx_strand_id
1 'polypeptide(L)' 'MTTERGRPRPPGATRERGAAPERRPYTFVLDAGLVERARREVGEADVVRSIEAALAAAIDYQLWVREVAAGERDALS' A
#
# COMPACT_ATOMS: atom_id res chain seq x y z
N MET A 1 -7.72 37.38 46.70
CA MET A 1 -8.19 37.67 45.33
C MET A 1 -6.98 37.60 44.41
N THR A 2 -6.70 36.46 43.79
CA THR A 2 -7.05 36.04 42.41
C THR A 2 -6.10 36.59 41.34
N THR A 3 -5.31 35.68 40.75
CA THR A 3 -4.84 35.56 39.34
C THR A 3 -3.90 36.63 38.76
N GLU A 4 -2.93 36.36 37.89
CA GLU A 4 -2.75 35.26 36.95
C GLU A 4 -1.29 35.15 36.45
N ARG A 5 -0.93 33.95 36.00
CA ARG A 5 0.40 33.57 35.50
C ARG A 5 0.59 34.04 34.06
N GLY A 6 1.60 34.85 33.80
CA GLY A 6 2.06 35.17 32.43
C GLY A 6 3.40 34.50 32.12
N ARG A 7 3.40 33.22 31.74
CA ARG A 7 4.59 32.54 31.19
C ARG A 7 4.52 32.64 29.66
N PRO A 8 5.50 33.21 28.95
CA PRO A 8 5.47 33.24 27.50
C PRO A 8 5.61 31.81 26.93
N ARG A 9 4.66 31.42 26.08
CA ARG A 9 4.66 30.17 25.30
C ARG A 9 5.81 30.23 24.28
N PRO A 10 6.65 29.20 24.13
CA PRO A 10 7.57 29.16 23.00
C PRO A 10 6.76 28.97 21.69
N PRO A 11 7.12 29.69 20.61
CA PRO A 11 6.49 29.52 19.32
C PRO A 11 7.01 28.25 18.65
N GLY A 12 6.10 27.50 18.01
CA GLY A 12 6.46 26.57 16.95
C GLY A 12 7.20 25.33 17.42
N ALA A 13 6.53 24.48 18.21
CA ALA A 13 6.74 23.05 18.00
C ALA A 13 6.23 22.75 16.59
N THR A 14 7.13 22.82 15.61
CA THR A 14 6.92 22.20 14.31
C THR A 14 6.66 20.75 14.64
N ARG A 15 5.37 20.38 14.70
CA ARG A 15 4.95 19.00 14.78
C ARG A 15 5.53 18.41 13.52
N GLU A 16 6.68 17.74 13.65
CA GLU A 16 7.21 16.86 12.62
C GLU A 16 6.02 16.01 12.26
N ARG A 17 5.42 16.33 11.11
CA ARG A 17 4.38 15.56 10.49
C ARG A 17 5.14 14.30 10.13
N GLY A 18 5.24 13.39 11.10
CA GLY A 18 5.99 12.15 10.98
C GLY A 18 5.62 11.63 9.62
N ALA A 19 6.64 11.58 8.74
CA ALA A 19 6.45 11.29 7.33
C ALA A 19 5.45 10.14 7.28
N ALA A 20 4.23 10.45 6.82
CA ALA A 20 3.19 9.44 6.77
C ALA A 20 3.86 8.32 5.98
N PRO A 21 4.02 7.12 6.56
CA PRO A 21 4.72 6.06 5.87
C PRO A 21 4.07 6.01 4.51
N GLU A 22 4.86 6.25 3.45
CA GLU A 22 4.39 6.06 2.09
C GLU A 22 3.80 4.67 2.10
N ARG A 23 2.47 4.60 2.17
CA ARG A 23 1.77 3.33 2.23
C ARG A 23 2.12 2.72 0.90
N ARG A 24 3.08 1.79 0.88
CA ARG A 24 3.38 1.00 -0.30
C ARG A 24 2.01 0.49 -0.75
N PRO A 25 1.51 0.92 -1.90
CA PRO A 25 0.08 0.93 -2.15
C PRO A 25 -0.53 -0.48 -2.13
N TYR A 26 0.31 -1.50 -2.26
CA TYR A 26 -0.08 -2.90 -2.20
C TYR A 26 0.94 -3.71 -1.40
N THR A 27 0.46 -4.50 -0.44
CA THR A 27 1.23 -5.54 0.26
C THR A 27 0.55 -6.87 0.00
N PHE A 28 1.28 -7.83 -0.56
CA PHE A 28 0.77 -9.15 -0.89
C PHE A 28 1.40 -10.18 0.04
N VAL A 29 0.57 -11.05 0.60
CA VAL A 29 1.02 -12.15 1.47
C VAL A 29 0.93 -13.44 0.65
N LEU A 30 2.06 -14.11 0.51
CA LEU A 30 2.14 -15.41 -0.15
C LEU A 30 2.26 -16.50 0.91
N ASP A 31 1.55 -17.60 0.70
CA ASP A 31 1.72 -18.80 1.51
C ASP A 31 3.08 -19.46 1.19
N ALA A 32 3.94 -19.57 2.20
CA ALA A 32 5.27 -20.11 2.02
C ALA A 32 5.25 -21.58 1.58
N GLY A 33 4.29 -22.38 2.08
CA GLY A 33 4.18 -23.79 1.70
C GLY A 33 3.80 -23.97 0.24
N LEU A 34 2.93 -23.10 -0.28
CA LEU A 34 2.55 -23.05 -1.69
C LEU A 34 3.74 -22.64 -2.57
N VAL A 35 4.48 -21.61 -2.19
CA VAL A 35 5.66 -21.14 -2.95
C VAL A 35 6.73 -22.23 -3.02
N GLU A 36 7.03 -22.89 -1.89
CA GLU A 36 8.02 -23.96 -1.84
C GLU A 36 7.57 -25.24 -2.57
N ARG A 37 6.27 -25.50 -2.63
CA ARG A 37 5.73 -26.57 -3.49
C ARG A 37 5.90 -26.19 -4.96
N ALA A 38 5.45 -25.01 -5.36
CA ALA A 38 5.53 -24.53 -6.73
C ALA A 38 6.99 -24.49 -7.23
N ARG A 39 7.93 -24.05 -6.38
CA ARG A 39 9.37 -24.05 -6.70
C ARG A 39 9.90 -25.43 -7.05
N ARG A 40 9.41 -26.48 -6.39
CA ARG A 40 9.80 -27.87 -6.66
C ARG A 40 9.12 -28.44 -7.91
N GLU A 41 7.90 -28.01 -8.20
CA GLU A 41 7.09 -28.55 -9.31
C GLU A 41 7.42 -27.90 -10.66
N VAL A 42 7.59 -26.57 -10.69
CA VAL A 42 7.77 -25.81 -11.93
C VAL A 42 9.10 -25.05 -12.00
N GLY A 43 9.87 -24.99 -10.91
CA GLY A 43 11.15 -24.30 -10.85
C GLY A 43 11.04 -22.83 -10.44
N GLU A 44 12.14 -22.28 -9.91
CA GLU A 44 12.15 -20.95 -9.30
C GLU A 44 11.82 -19.82 -10.28
N ALA A 45 12.41 -19.84 -11.47
CA ALA A 45 12.21 -18.78 -12.46
C ALA A 45 10.75 -18.66 -12.92
N ASP A 46 10.08 -19.79 -13.13
CA ASP A 46 8.69 -19.81 -13.56
C ASP A 46 7.72 -19.48 -12.42
N VAL A 47 8.05 -19.82 -11.17
CA VAL A 47 7.31 -19.34 -9.99
C VAL A 47 7.41 -17.82 -9.87
N VAL A 48 8.61 -17.25 -9.98
CA VAL A 48 8.81 -15.80 -9.91
C VAL A 48 8.02 -15.10 -11.01
N ARG A 49 8.13 -15.57 -12.26
CA ARG A 49 7.36 -15.02 -13.39
C ARG A 49 5.85 -15.10 -13.16
N SER A 50 5.37 -16.21 -12.60
CA SER A 50 3.95 -16.41 -12.33
C SER A 50 3.45 -15.48 -11.22
N ILE A 51 4.25 -15.27 -10.17
CA ILE A 51 3.95 -14.32 -9.10
C ILE A 51 3.91 -12.90 -9.68
N GLU A 52 4.92 -12.49 -10.45
CA GLU A 52 4.97 -11.16 -11.07
C GLU A 52 3.75 -10.89 -11.96
N ALA A 53 3.38 -11.85 -12.81
CA ALA A 53 2.21 -11.73 -13.68
C ALA A 53 0.90 -11.61 -12.88
N ALA A 54 0.74 -12.42 -11.82
CA ALA A 54 -0.44 -12.35 -10.96
C ALA A 54 -0.52 -11.02 -10.20
N LEU A 55 0.61 -10.50 -9.74
CA LEU A 55 0.69 -9.21 -9.03
C LEU A 55 0.35 -8.04 -9.96
N ALA A 56 0.88 -8.03 -11.19
CA ALA A 56 0.55 -7.02 -12.19
C ALA A 56 -0.96 -7.00 -12.48
N ALA A 57 -1.55 -8.16 -12.76
CA ALA A 57 -2.99 -8.28 -13.01
C ALA A 57 -3.84 -7.83 -11.81
N ALA A 58 -3.41 -8.13 -10.59
CA ALA A 58 -4.11 -7.70 -9.38
C ALA A 58 -4.06 -6.16 -9.21
N ILE A 59 -2.91 -5.54 -9.48
CA ILE A 59 -2.76 -4.07 -9.42
C ILE A 59 -3.61 -3.41 -10.50
N ASP A 60 -3.56 -3.92 -11.73
CA ASP A 60 -4.34 -3.39 -12.85
C ASP A 60 -5.84 -3.47 -12.57
N TYR A 61 -6.30 -4.58 -12.00
CA TYR A 61 -7.69 -4.72 -11.58
C TYR A 61 -8.08 -3.72 -10.49
N GLN A 62 -7.24 -3.51 -9.48
CA GLN A 62 -7.52 -2.53 -8.42
C GLN A 62 -7.55 -1.10 -8.98
N LEU A 63 -6.68 -0.77 -9.93
CA LEU A 63 -6.71 0.52 -10.61
C LEU A 63 -8.01 0.68 -11.40
N TRP A 64 -8.37 -0.33 -12.20
CA TRP A 64 -9.63 -0.34 -12.95
C TRP A 64 -10.86 -0.16 -12.03
N VAL A 65 -10.94 -0.87 -10.89
CA VAL A 65 -12.04 -0.70 -9.92
C VAL A 65 -12.11 0.75 -9.43
N ARG A 66 -10.96 1.39 -9.17
CA ARG A 66 -10.92 2.78 -8.71
C ARG A 66 -11.35 3.76 -9.81
N GLU A 67 -10.93 3.54 -11.04
CA GLU A 67 -11.32 4.35 -12.20
C GLU A 67 -12.82 4.26 -12.47
N VAL A 68 -13.38 3.05 -12.45
CA VAL A 68 -14.83 2.82 -12.61
C VAL A 68 -15.62 3.46 -11.45
N ALA A 69 -15.16 3.30 -10.21
CA ALA A 69 -15.81 3.92 -9.06
C ALA A 69 -15.75 5.46 -9.08
N ALA A 70 -14.70 6.03 -9.69
CA ALA A 70 -14.56 7.46 -9.91
C ALA A 70 -15.36 7.98 -11.13
N GLY A 71 -15.92 7.08 -11.95
CA GLY A 71 -16.63 7.44 -13.19
C GLY A 71 -15.70 7.85 -14.33
N GLU A 72 -14.39 7.68 -14.17
CA GLU A 72 -13.37 8.01 -15.18
C GLU A 72 -13.25 6.92 -16.26
N ARG A 73 -13.85 5.74 -16.02
CA ARG A 73 -13.86 4.61 -16.93
C ARG A 73 -15.18 3.87 -16.90
N ASP A 74 -15.63 3.39 -18.07
CA ASP A 74 -16.82 2.54 -18.19
C ASP A 74 -16.50 1.09 -17.82
N ALA A 75 -17.42 0.45 -17.10
CA ALA A 75 -17.29 -0.93 -16.63
C ALA A 75 -17.41 -1.98 -17.75
N LEU A 76 -17.93 -1.57 -18.92
CA LEU A 76 -18.16 -2.45 -20.09
C LEU A 76 -17.11 -2.30 -21.20
N SER A 77 -16.07 -1.46 -21.01
CA SER A 77 -15.00 -1.19 -21.99
C SER A 77 -13.68 -1.91 -21.71
#